data_AF-A0A2A2IAB7-F1
#
_entry.id   AF-A0A2A2IAB7-F1
#
_cell.length_a   1.000
_cell.length_b   1.000
_cell.length_c   1.000
_cell.angle_alpha   90.00
_cell.angle_beta   90.00
_cell.angle_gamma   90.00
#
_symmetry.space_group_name_H-M   'P 1'
#
loop_
_entity.id
_entity.type
_entity.pdbx_description
1 polymer ?
#
loop_
_entity_poly.entity_id
_entity_poly.type
_entity_poly.pdbx_seq_one_letter_code
_entity_poly.pdbx_strand_id
1 'polypeptide(L)'
;MTGILTTTILSFILYFIIALYFIGKNKKQRVTTIKAVALIFAILFIIGAIIIYILMPAITIPNITIANLIIGFVGMLGLYGLTTSQPFTKSSKNFDVVTGGIILLAVIAIPAFIILGIFALGDSHDSIVKEEVEEAKPLDKDASPIVVSPEFARNKVQKSMSVVPNTQFYDLGKLQVQKINDDIVFVAPVEFSGFWRYFRGKETEGYFTISATDINAQPSFVESKMKYTNSSYFNHNIQRTIYNAHPSYIQSGEAQIEVDEDGKPWYVQTLYKPIGLTNKPDMSKLNVAVVDPVTSDVTLYDTAEAPDFVDGSISSEMASDENEYFGKYIHGWLNSVFGKKDVKIPNESGTESSVTPIFDENGDMHYFTDMSSPKENIDSALGYTLINARTGELVYYNGDKNSGIMDSKGAKEIVNKEFPEKNWTGSMPILYNIDGDPTWVVNVLDPNGLFKHYAYIKAADSDFVVFGDTARQTLEAYRLALATDPSNVQSTEEGALEDRSGEVARVLVTTQDKSQIVQFLLNGDKTIYTINSGKAPLSIFLKEGDSVQLEANIRDNGTGIVERIEIEGLTGN
;
A
#
# COMPACT_ATOMS: atom_id res chain seq x y z
N MET A 1 15.40 -2.64 26.91
CA MET A 1 16.63 -3.37 26.50
C MET A 1 16.54 -4.89 26.68
N THR A 2 15.40 -5.44 27.13
CA THR A 2 15.20 -6.88 27.31
C THR A 2 15.36 -7.64 25.99
N GLY A 3 14.73 -7.18 24.90
CA GLY A 3 14.84 -7.84 23.59
C GLY A 3 16.27 -7.97 23.07
N ILE A 4 17.03 -6.86 23.02
CA ILE A 4 18.41 -6.84 22.52
C ILE A 4 19.32 -7.79 23.33
N LEU A 5 19.20 -7.77 24.66
CA LEU A 5 19.99 -8.64 25.52
C LEU A 5 19.62 -10.11 25.30
N THR A 6 18.33 -10.44 25.24
CA THR A 6 17.84 -11.81 24.99
C THR A 6 18.33 -12.34 23.65
N THR A 7 18.18 -11.57 22.56
CA THR A 7 18.67 -11.95 21.23
C THR A 7 20.19 -12.16 21.23
N THR A 8 20.93 -11.28 21.93
CA THR A 8 22.38 -11.43 22.09
C THR A 8 22.72 -12.74 22.78
N ILE A 9 22.10 -13.04 23.93
CA ILE A 9 22.36 -14.28 24.67
C ILE A 9 22.04 -15.52 23.82
N LEU A 10 20.89 -15.53 23.13
CA LEU A 10 20.47 -16.66 22.30
C LEU A 10 21.41 -16.90 21.11
N SER A 11 22.13 -15.88 20.65
CA SER A 11 23.09 -15.98 19.53
C SER A 11 24.41 -16.66 19.92
N PHE A 12 24.64 -16.96 21.20
CA PHE A 12 25.90 -17.56 21.70
C PHE A 12 25.83 -19.06 22.01
N ILE A 13 24.68 -19.71 21.81
CA ILE A 13 24.49 -21.13 22.14
C ILE A 13 25.55 -22.00 21.46
N LEU A 14 25.76 -21.85 20.15
CA LEU A 14 26.75 -22.63 19.41
C LEU A 14 28.18 -22.32 19.86
N TYR A 15 28.49 -21.05 20.16
CA TYR A 15 29.79 -20.66 20.69
C TYR A 15 30.11 -21.38 22.00
N PHE A 16 29.16 -21.48 22.93
CA PHE A 16 29.38 -22.17 24.20
C PHE A 16 29.61 -23.67 24.02
N ILE A 17 28.91 -24.32 23.07
CA ILE A 17 29.15 -25.72 22.71
C ILE A 17 30.59 -25.91 22.20
N ILE A 18 31.05 -25.03 21.30
CA ILE A 18 32.42 -25.03 20.78
C ILE A 18 33.43 -24.80 21.91
N ALA A 19 33.17 -23.83 22.79
CA ALA A 19 34.04 -23.52 23.91
C ALA A 19 34.22 -24.72 24.85
N LEU A 20 33.12 -25.42 25.20
CA LEU A 20 33.17 -26.64 26.01
C LEU A 20 33.99 -27.75 25.35
N TYR A 21 33.85 -27.92 24.03
CA TYR A 21 34.66 -28.87 23.26
C TYR A 21 36.16 -28.54 23.35
N PHE A 22 36.56 -27.27 23.13
CA PHE A 22 37.96 -26.84 23.23
C PHE A 22 38.55 -27.03 24.63
N ILE A 23 37.77 -26.72 25.69
CA ILE A 23 38.18 -26.94 27.09
C ILE A 23 38.39 -28.42 27.36
N GLY A 24 37.51 -29.29 26.85
CA GLY A 24 37.60 -30.75 26.98
C GLY A 24 38.80 -31.35 26.22
N LYS A 25 39.09 -30.83 25.03
CA LYS A 25 40.21 -31.26 24.16
C LYS A 25 41.56 -30.87 24.74
N ASN A 26 41.71 -29.64 25.23
CA ASN A 26 42.99 -29.08 25.68
C ASN A 26 43.27 -29.34 27.17
N LYS A 27 43.12 -30.59 27.66
CA LYS A 27 43.27 -30.93 29.09
C LYS A 27 44.57 -30.44 29.73
N LYS A 28 45.69 -30.48 28.99
CA LYS A 28 47.02 -30.03 29.47
C LYS A 28 47.15 -28.50 29.60
N GLN A 29 46.38 -27.73 28.83
CA GLN A 29 46.40 -26.26 28.80
C GLN A 29 45.02 -25.67 29.16
N ARG A 30 44.29 -26.37 30.03
CA ARG A 30 42.89 -26.06 30.34
C ARG A 30 42.71 -24.63 30.84
N VAL A 31 43.59 -24.16 31.74
CA VAL A 31 43.54 -22.79 32.29
C VAL A 31 43.72 -21.74 31.19
N THR A 32 44.69 -21.93 30.29
CA THR A 32 44.93 -21.02 29.16
C THR A 32 43.74 -21.01 28.18
N THR A 33 43.15 -22.18 27.91
CA THR A 33 41.98 -22.31 27.05
C THR A 33 40.75 -21.62 27.67
N ILE A 34 40.52 -21.76 28.98
CA ILE A 34 39.45 -21.05 29.69
C ILE A 34 39.64 -19.53 29.58
N LYS A 35 40.87 -19.03 29.74
CA LYS A 35 41.17 -17.59 29.56
C LYS A 35 40.91 -17.12 28.14
N ALA A 36 41.29 -17.91 27.13
CA ALA A 36 41.03 -17.61 25.72
C ALA A 36 39.52 -17.58 25.41
N VAL A 37 38.75 -18.55 25.94
CA VAL A 37 37.28 -18.58 25.85
C VAL A 37 36.70 -17.33 26.47
N ALA A 38 37.07 -16.98 27.71
CA ALA A 38 36.52 -15.79 28.38
C ALA A 38 36.84 -14.49 27.60
N LEU A 39 38.06 -14.37 27.07
CA LEU A 39 38.48 -13.20 26.27
C LEU A 39 37.69 -13.10 24.96
N ILE A 40 37.60 -14.19 24.20
CA ILE A 40 36.87 -14.22 22.93
C ILE A 40 35.38 -13.98 23.17
N PHE A 41 34.81 -14.60 24.19
CA PHE A 41 33.43 -14.35 24.59
C PHE A 41 33.19 -12.87 24.87
N ALA A 42 34.03 -12.22 25.69
CA ALA A 42 33.85 -10.80 26.01
C ALA A 42 33.90 -9.91 24.75
N ILE A 43 34.86 -10.15 23.86
CA ILE A 43 34.99 -9.39 22.60
C ILE A 43 33.77 -9.62 21.71
N LEU A 44 33.42 -10.88 21.45
CA LEU A 44 32.30 -11.22 20.58
C LEU A 44 30.98 -10.77 21.18
N PHE A 45 30.80 -10.82 22.50
CA PHE A 45 29.57 -10.41 23.15
C PHE A 45 29.36 -8.91 22.99
N ILE A 46 30.41 -8.10 23.14
CA ILE A 46 30.32 -6.65 22.90
C ILE A 46 30.01 -6.37 21.43
N ILE A 47 30.74 -6.98 20.49
CA ILE A 47 30.51 -6.77 19.05
C ILE A 47 29.12 -7.26 18.65
N GLY A 48 28.73 -8.45 19.11
CA GLY A 48 27.43 -9.05 18.84
C GLY A 48 26.27 -8.22 19.41
N ALA A 49 26.41 -7.70 20.63
CA ALA A 49 25.44 -6.79 21.21
C ALA A 49 25.31 -5.50 20.40
N ILE A 50 26.41 -4.94 19.89
CA ILE A 50 26.38 -3.75 19.01
C ILE A 50 25.69 -4.07 17.68
N ILE A 51 26.01 -5.20 17.05
CA ILE A 51 25.40 -5.62 15.78
C ILE A 51 23.90 -5.86 15.97
N ILE A 52 23.49 -6.58 17.00
CA ILE A 52 22.08 -6.86 17.31
C ILE A 52 21.35 -5.59 17.70
N TYR A 53 22.02 -4.66 18.40
CA TYR A 53 21.48 -3.33 18.63
C TYR A 53 21.22 -2.64 17.29
N ILE A 54 22.17 -2.59 16.35
CA ILE A 54 21.95 -1.86 15.09
C ILE A 54 20.89 -2.55 14.20
N LEU A 55 21.00 -3.88 14.01
CA LEU A 55 20.18 -4.62 13.03
C LEU A 55 18.83 -5.09 13.56
N MET A 56 18.68 -5.23 14.88
CA MET A 56 17.44 -5.68 15.54
C MET A 56 16.82 -6.93 14.90
N PRO A 57 17.58 -8.03 14.68
CA PRO A 57 17.01 -9.23 14.06
C PRO A 57 15.96 -9.84 14.97
N ALA A 58 14.77 -10.12 14.44
CA ALA A 58 13.71 -10.80 15.17
C ALA A 58 14.19 -12.18 15.67
N ILE A 59 13.74 -12.61 16.84
CA ILE A 59 14.02 -13.91 17.46
C ILE A 59 13.20 -14.98 16.74
N THR A 60 13.59 -15.29 15.51
CA THR A 60 13.06 -16.38 14.69
C THR A 60 14.09 -17.50 14.57
N ILE A 61 13.65 -18.71 14.24
CA ILE A 61 14.57 -19.84 14.10
C ILE A 61 15.64 -19.57 13.03
N PRO A 62 15.32 -19.05 11.83
CA PRO A 62 16.35 -18.70 10.84
C PRO A 62 17.34 -17.66 11.36
N ASN A 63 16.87 -16.54 11.90
CA ASN A 63 17.72 -15.43 12.33
C ASN A 63 18.67 -15.85 13.46
N ILE A 64 18.15 -16.53 14.48
CA ILE A 64 18.97 -16.99 15.61
C ILE A 64 19.94 -18.09 15.17
N THR A 65 19.54 -18.98 14.26
CA THR A 65 20.45 -20.00 13.73
C THR A 65 21.59 -19.36 12.94
N ILE A 66 21.30 -18.41 12.05
CA ILE A 66 22.32 -17.67 11.29
C ILE A 66 23.27 -16.91 12.24
N ALA A 67 22.73 -16.21 13.24
CA ALA A 67 23.53 -15.51 14.23
C ALA A 67 24.46 -16.47 15.00
N ASN A 68 23.94 -17.62 15.44
CA ASN A 68 24.74 -18.66 16.09
C ASN A 68 25.84 -19.21 15.18
N LEU A 69 25.56 -19.43 13.89
CA LEU A 69 26.55 -19.93 12.94
C LEU A 69 27.68 -18.93 12.73
N ILE A 70 27.36 -17.65 12.59
CA ILE A 70 28.36 -16.59 12.42
C ILE A 70 29.22 -16.47 13.69
N ILE A 71 28.59 -16.31 14.86
CA ILE A 71 29.31 -16.14 16.14
C ILE A 71 30.11 -17.40 16.47
N GLY A 72 29.54 -18.58 16.28
CA GLY A 72 30.20 -19.86 16.47
C GLY A 72 31.42 -20.02 15.57
N PHE A 73 31.29 -19.71 14.27
CA PHE A 73 32.39 -19.78 13.31
C PHE A 73 33.53 -18.80 13.64
N VAL A 74 33.21 -17.52 13.90
CA VAL A 74 34.22 -16.51 14.26
C VAL A 74 34.89 -16.87 15.60
N GLY A 75 34.11 -17.29 16.59
CA GLY A 75 34.63 -17.72 17.89
C GLY A 75 35.52 -18.94 17.80
N MET A 76 35.19 -19.90 16.92
CA MET A 76 36.04 -21.05 16.62
C MET A 76 37.38 -20.62 16.02
N LEU A 77 37.38 -19.74 15.01
CA LEU A 77 38.61 -19.22 14.41
C LEU A 77 39.51 -18.53 15.44
N GLY A 78 38.90 -17.71 16.31
CA GLY A 78 39.61 -17.08 17.42
C GLY A 78 40.23 -18.11 18.39
N LEU A 79 39.48 -19.16 18.74
CA LEU A 79 39.96 -20.20 19.65
C LEU A 79 41.10 -21.01 19.04
N TYR A 80 41.03 -21.37 17.75
CA TYR A 80 42.16 -21.97 17.06
C TYR A 80 43.40 -21.09 17.08
N GLY A 81 43.22 -19.80 16.77
CA GLY A 81 44.29 -18.81 16.81
C GLY A 81 44.98 -18.78 18.17
N LEU A 82 44.22 -18.61 19.26
CA LEU A 82 44.81 -18.40 20.59
C LEU A 82 45.24 -19.68 21.32
N THR A 83 44.68 -20.84 20.98
CA THR A 83 44.98 -22.10 21.71
C THR A 83 45.88 -23.07 20.95
N THR A 84 46.00 -22.93 19.63
CA THR A 84 46.78 -23.85 18.79
C THR A 84 48.07 -23.20 18.25
N SER A 85 48.24 -21.88 18.35
CA SER A 85 49.44 -21.19 17.83
C SER A 85 50.48 -20.86 18.93
N GLN A 86 51.62 -21.56 18.87
CA GLN A 86 52.97 -21.22 19.39
C GLN A 86 54.01 -21.96 18.49
N PRO A 87 55.26 -21.48 18.34
CA PRO A 87 56.01 -21.51 17.06
C PRO A 87 56.61 -22.86 16.61
N PHE A 88 56.28 -23.99 17.24
CA PHE A 88 56.95 -25.27 17.00
C PHE A 88 55.99 -26.47 16.91
N THR A 89 55.03 -26.47 15.98
CA THR A 89 54.60 -27.72 15.36
C THR A 89 54.38 -27.53 13.86
N LYS A 90 55.25 -28.16 13.04
CA LYS A 90 54.91 -28.53 11.66
C LYS A 90 53.91 -29.69 11.75
N SER A 91 52.67 -29.41 12.13
CA SER A 91 51.59 -30.38 12.00
C SER A 91 50.57 -29.78 11.03
N SER A 92 50.26 -30.53 9.97
CA SER A 92 49.37 -30.12 8.90
C SER A 92 48.07 -29.56 9.48
N LYS A 93 47.65 -28.40 8.94
CA LYS A 93 46.38 -27.72 9.23
C LYS A 93 45.18 -28.57 8.81
N ASN A 94 44.99 -29.73 9.44
CA ASN A 94 43.78 -30.51 9.27
C ASN A 94 42.77 -29.93 10.24
N PHE A 95 41.75 -29.26 9.71
CA PHE A 95 40.57 -28.90 10.48
C PHE A 95 40.04 -30.18 11.14
N ASP A 96 39.81 -30.12 12.45
CA ASP A 96 39.26 -31.29 13.13
C ASP A 96 37.80 -31.53 12.72
N VAL A 97 37.29 -32.71 13.03
CA VAL A 97 35.94 -33.14 12.62
C VAL A 97 34.86 -32.16 13.09
N VAL A 98 35.05 -31.50 14.23
CA VAL A 98 34.11 -30.50 14.77
C VAL A 98 34.10 -29.23 13.91
N THR A 99 35.28 -28.77 13.47
CA THR A 99 35.39 -27.63 12.54
C THR A 99 34.79 -27.94 11.19
N GLY A 100 35.13 -29.10 10.62
CA GLY A 100 34.52 -29.57 9.39
C GLY A 100 33.00 -29.67 9.51
N GLY A 101 32.50 -30.15 10.65
CA GLY A 101 31.06 -30.28 10.94
C GLY A 101 30.33 -28.94 11.01
N ILE A 102 30.90 -27.92 11.65
CA ILE A 102 30.26 -26.59 11.74
C ILE A 102 30.27 -25.86 10.40
N ILE A 103 31.39 -25.94 9.66
CA ILE A 103 31.45 -25.38 8.31
C ILE A 103 30.42 -26.08 7.40
N LEU A 104 30.37 -27.41 7.44
CA LEU A 104 29.38 -28.18 6.69
C LEU A 104 27.95 -27.80 7.08
N LEU A 105 27.68 -27.66 8.38
CA LEU A 105 26.36 -27.26 8.88
C LEU A 105 25.99 -25.85 8.42
N ALA A 106 26.91 -24.88 8.44
CA ALA A 106 26.65 -23.54 7.92
C ALA A 106 26.39 -23.54 6.41
N VAL A 107 27.18 -24.31 5.65
CA VAL A 107 27.05 -24.48 4.19
C VAL A 107 25.72 -25.14 3.81
N ILE A 108 25.15 -25.98 4.68
CA ILE A 108 23.85 -26.62 4.43
C ILE A 108 22.69 -25.76 4.95
N ALA A 109 22.77 -25.27 6.19
CA ALA A 109 21.66 -24.62 6.87
C ALA A 109 21.28 -23.28 6.25
N ILE A 110 22.25 -22.44 5.88
CA ILE A 110 21.96 -21.11 5.31
C ILE A 110 21.21 -21.24 3.97
N PRO A 111 21.69 -22.03 2.99
CA PRO A 111 20.91 -22.27 1.77
C PRO A 111 19.58 -22.98 2.03
N ALA A 112 19.51 -23.89 3.00
CA ALA A 112 18.26 -24.58 3.34
C ALA A 112 17.17 -23.60 3.79
N PHE A 113 17.47 -22.63 4.65
CA PHE A 113 16.49 -21.61 5.06
C PHE A 113 16.06 -20.71 3.90
N ILE A 114 16.98 -20.36 2.99
CA ILE A 114 16.65 -19.59 1.78
C ILE A 114 15.68 -20.39 0.90
N ILE A 115 15.97 -21.67 0.66
CA ILE A 115 15.13 -22.56 -0.14
C ILE A 115 13.75 -22.74 0.52
N LEU A 116 13.70 -22.98 1.83
CA LEU A 116 12.43 -23.07 2.57
C LEU A 116 11.63 -21.77 2.47
N GLY A 117 12.29 -20.61 2.61
CA GLY A 117 11.66 -19.30 2.46
C GLY A 117 11.08 -19.06 1.06
N ILE A 118 11.69 -19.62 0.01
CA ILE A 118 11.17 -19.57 -1.36
C ILE A 118 9.90 -20.44 -1.50
N PHE A 119 9.89 -21.64 -0.93
CA PHE A 119 8.71 -22.49 -1.01
C PHE A 119 7.54 -21.97 -0.16
N ALA A 120 7.82 -21.30 0.95
CA ALA A 120 6.80 -20.66 1.80
C ALA A 120 6.14 -19.42 1.18
N LEU A 121 6.60 -18.95 0.01
CA LEU A 121 5.92 -17.90 -0.74
C LEU A 121 4.51 -18.33 -1.16
N GLY A 122 4.33 -19.62 -1.49
CA GLY A 122 3.01 -20.19 -1.76
C GLY A 122 2.14 -20.26 -0.50
N ASP A 123 2.73 -20.66 0.63
CA ASP A 123 2.02 -20.68 1.92
C ASP A 123 1.54 -19.27 2.33
N SER A 124 2.34 -18.23 2.04
CA SER A 124 1.95 -16.83 2.27
C SER A 124 0.76 -16.44 1.40
N HIS A 125 0.77 -16.77 0.10
CA HIS A 125 -0.36 -16.57 -0.81
C HIS A 125 -1.63 -17.30 -0.34
N ASP A 126 -1.50 -18.53 0.14
CA ASP A 126 -2.63 -19.36 0.56
C ASP A 126 -3.22 -18.90 1.89
N SER A 127 -2.46 -18.14 2.68
CA SER A 127 -2.93 -17.54 3.94
C SER A 127 -3.73 -16.26 3.79
N ILE A 128 -3.78 -15.67 2.59
CA ILE A 128 -4.54 -14.44 2.31
C ILE A 128 -6.04 -14.72 2.38
N VAL A 129 -6.75 -13.94 3.19
CA VAL A 129 -8.22 -13.91 3.17
C VAL A 129 -8.62 -13.07 1.96
N LYS A 130 -9.27 -13.71 0.98
CA LYS A 130 -9.58 -13.07 -0.30
C LYS A 130 -10.96 -13.39 -0.83
N GLU A 131 -11.53 -12.39 -1.49
CA GLU A 131 -12.77 -12.48 -2.25
C GLU A 131 -12.53 -11.99 -3.69
N GLU A 132 -13.16 -12.65 -4.66
CA GLU A 132 -13.21 -12.17 -6.05
C GLU A 132 -14.60 -11.62 -6.34
N VAL A 133 -14.64 -10.39 -6.85
CA VAL A 133 -15.87 -9.67 -7.18
C VAL A 133 -15.77 -9.20 -8.62
N GLU A 134 -16.85 -9.30 -9.39
CA GLU A 134 -16.80 -8.90 -10.81
C GLU A 134 -16.64 -7.38 -10.95
N GLU A 135 -17.51 -6.61 -10.28
CA GLU A 135 -17.54 -5.16 -10.36
C GLU A 135 -17.71 -4.52 -8.99
N ALA A 136 -16.98 -3.42 -8.76
CA ALA A 136 -17.23 -2.58 -7.59
C ALA A 136 -18.57 -1.86 -7.72
N LYS A 137 -19.16 -1.48 -6.59
CA LYS A 137 -20.35 -0.64 -6.58
C LYS A 137 -20.06 0.68 -7.32
N PRO A 138 -21.03 1.21 -8.09
CA PRO A 138 -20.93 2.55 -8.65
C PRO A 138 -20.64 3.58 -7.56
N LEU A 139 -19.76 4.52 -7.88
CA LEU A 139 -19.33 5.62 -7.03
C LEU A 139 -20.53 6.49 -6.69
N ASP A 140 -20.89 6.49 -5.41
CA ASP A 140 -21.79 7.50 -4.87
C ASP A 140 -21.03 8.81 -4.68
N LYS A 141 -21.48 9.84 -5.40
CA LYS A 141 -20.90 11.18 -5.39
C LYS A 141 -20.92 11.87 -4.02
N ASP A 142 -21.85 11.46 -3.15
CA ASP A 142 -22.06 12.11 -1.87
C ASP A 142 -21.50 11.26 -0.71
N ALA A 143 -21.17 9.98 -0.94
CA ALA A 143 -20.68 9.07 0.09
C ALA A 143 -19.18 8.71 -0.05
N SER A 144 -18.61 8.67 -1.26
CA SER A 144 -17.23 8.25 -1.47
C SER A 144 -16.25 9.44 -1.51
N PRO A 145 -15.34 9.57 -0.53
CA PRO A 145 -14.39 10.67 -0.47
C PRO A 145 -13.25 10.49 -1.50
N ILE A 146 -13.04 11.50 -2.34
CA ILE A 146 -11.92 11.52 -3.29
C ILE A 146 -10.73 12.24 -2.65
N VAL A 147 -9.67 11.47 -2.41
CA VAL A 147 -8.46 11.96 -1.76
C VAL A 147 -7.54 12.71 -2.75
N VAL A 148 -6.94 13.80 -2.28
CA VAL A 148 -5.91 14.58 -2.99
C VAL A 148 -4.54 13.90 -2.87
N SER A 149 -3.68 14.11 -3.86
CA SER A 149 -2.33 13.52 -3.83
C SER A 149 -1.53 13.90 -2.56
N PRO A 150 -0.86 12.94 -1.88
CA PRO A 150 -0.01 13.23 -0.72
C PRO A 150 1.13 14.21 -1.03
N GLU A 151 1.60 14.27 -2.28
CA GLU A 151 2.63 15.21 -2.72
C GLU A 151 2.18 16.66 -2.56
N PHE A 152 0.93 16.94 -2.91
CA PHE A 152 0.30 18.24 -2.74
C PHE A 152 0.18 18.63 -1.26
N ALA A 153 -0.33 17.70 -0.44
CA ALA A 153 -0.44 17.90 1.00
C ALA A 153 0.94 18.17 1.62
N ARG A 154 1.95 17.37 1.27
CA ARG A 154 3.33 17.52 1.74
C ARG A 154 3.90 18.90 1.40
N ASN A 155 3.70 19.38 0.17
CA ASN A 155 4.17 20.70 -0.25
C ASN A 155 3.56 21.84 0.58
N LYS A 156 2.24 21.80 0.81
CA LYS A 156 1.53 22.78 1.64
C LYS A 156 2.02 22.74 3.08
N VAL A 157 2.08 21.56 3.69
CA VAL A 157 2.53 21.39 5.08
C VAL A 157 3.97 21.87 5.24
N GLN A 158 4.86 21.56 4.29
CA GLN A 158 6.26 21.98 4.34
C GLN A 158 6.42 23.50 4.31
N LYS A 159 5.56 24.23 3.59
CA LYS A 159 5.53 25.71 3.62
C LYS A 159 5.06 26.26 4.98
N SER A 160 4.20 25.53 5.68
CA SER A 160 3.72 25.88 7.01
C SER A 160 4.67 25.52 8.15
N MET A 161 5.78 24.80 7.91
CA MET A 161 6.76 24.42 8.94
C MET A 161 7.37 25.58 9.74
N SER A 162 7.26 26.82 9.22
CA SER A 162 7.74 28.03 9.92
C SER A 162 7.01 28.34 11.22
N VAL A 163 5.80 27.79 11.43
CA VAL A 163 5.04 27.95 12.68
C VAL A 163 5.55 27.07 13.82
N VAL A 164 6.33 26.02 13.49
CA VAL A 164 6.88 25.08 14.47
C VAL A 164 7.93 25.78 15.34
N PRO A 165 7.83 25.73 16.68
CA PRO A 165 8.86 26.26 17.56
C PRO A 165 10.22 25.63 17.28
N ASN A 166 11.29 26.42 17.20
CA ASN A 166 12.65 25.93 16.89
C ASN A 166 12.73 25.08 15.62
N THR A 167 11.95 25.42 14.58
CA THR A 167 11.85 24.71 13.28
C THR A 167 13.18 24.22 12.71
N GLN A 168 14.31 24.91 12.96
CA GLN A 168 15.65 24.47 12.56
C GLN A 168 16.14 23.13 13.15
N PHE A 169 15.41 22.55 14.10
CA PHE A 169 15.67 21.23 14.68
C PHE A 169 14.95 20.10 13.97
N TYR A 170 13.98 20.42 13.11
CA TYR A 170 13.01 19.46 12.65
C TYR A 170 12.83 19.48 11.13
N ASP A 171 12.42 18.33 10.61
CA ASP A 171 11.94 18.10 9.27
C ASP A 171 10.51 17.52 9.34
N LEU A 172 9.83 17.50 8.20
CA LEU A 172 8.51 16.89 8.08
C LEU A 172 8.63 15.37 7.88
N GLY A 173 8.01 14.59 8.77
CA GLY A 173 7.97 13.13 8.70
C GLY A 173 7.15 12.60 7.52
N LYS A 174 6.93 11.27 7.50
CA LYS A 174 6.06 10.61 6.51
C LYS A 174 4.62 11.13 6.72
N LEU A 175 3.96 11.51 5.63
CA LEU A 175 2.52 11.81 5.66
C LEU A 175 1.76 10.48 5.69
N GLN A 176 0.72 10.42 6.50
CA GLN A 176 -0.23 9.30 6.57
C GLN A 176 -1.63 9.87 6.39
N VAL A 177 -2.45 9.25 5.55
CA VAL A 177 -3.89 9.57 5.52
C VAL A 177 -4.61 8.71 6.56
N GLN A 178 -5.55 9.32 7.28
CA GLN A 178 -6.36 8.67 8.31
C GLN A 178 -7.67 9.44 8.49
N LYS A 179 -8.63 8.81 9.16
CA LYS A 179 -9.91 9.39 9.55
C LYS A 179 -9.83 9.83 11.00
N ILE A 180 -9.99 11.12 11.24
CA ILE A 180 -10.11 11.67 12.60
C ILE A 180 -11.54 12.19 12.76
N ASN A 181 -12.32 11.53 13.61
CA ASN A 181 -13.78 11.69 13.66
C ASN A 181 -14.42 11.35 12.30
N ASP A 182 -15.06 12.30 11.63
CA ASP A 182 -15.67 12.13 10.30
C ASP A 182 -14.81 12.75 9.17
N ASP A 183 -13.66 13.33 9.50
CA ASP A 183 -12.80 14.03 8.55
C ASP A 183 -11.61 13.16 8.13
N ILE A 184 -11.45 12.96 6.81
CA ILE A 184 -10.27 12.31 6.26
C ILE A 184 -9.17 13.35 6.08
N VAL A 185 -8.06 13.14 6.76
CA VAL A 185 -6.96 14.09 6.87
C VAL A 185 -5.62 13.41 6.64
N PHE A 186 -4.67 14.16 6.10
CA PHE A 186 -3.27 13.80 6.18
C PHE A 186 -2.68 14.29 7.50
N VAL A 187 -2.00 13.40 8.20
CA VAL A 187 -1.21 13.68 9.40
C VAL A 187 0.27 13.53 9.07
N ALA A 188 1.08 14.48 9.53
CA ALA A 188 2.53 14.43 9.36
C ALA A 188 3.23 14.77 10.67
N PRO A 189 4.04 13.86 11.25
CA PRO A 189 4.77 14.16 12.46
C PRO A 189 5.90 15.15 12.16
N VAL A 190 6.20 16.00 13.14
CA VAL A 190 7.45 16.76 13.17
C VAL A 190 8.53 15.83 13.68
N GLU A 191 9.60 15.64 12.90
CA GLU A 191 10.67 14.69 13.16
C GLU A 191 12.01 15.45 13.26
N PHE A 192 12.97 14.98 14.05
CA PHE A 192 14.30 15.58 14.13
C PHE A 192 15.07 15.53 12.81
N SER A 193 15.68 16.64 12.41
CA SER A 193 16.53 16.71 11.21
C SER A 193 17.94 16.14 11.38
N GLY A 194 18.24 15.57 12.55
CA GLY A 194 19.46 14.80 12.76
C GLY A 194 19.96 14.72 14.21
N PHE A 195 21.05 13.97 14.41
CA PHE A 195 21.57 13.60 15.73
C PHE A 195 21.80 14.78 16.69
N TRP A 196 22.48 15.84 16.24
CA TRP A 196 22.75 17.01 17.09
C TRP A 196 21.50 17.84 17.38
N ARG A 197 20.47 17.74 16.53
CA ARG A 197 19.17 18.37 16.76
C ARG A 197 18.40 17.57 17.79
N TYR A 198 18.31 16.25 17.62
CA TYR A 198 17.79 15.32 18.62
C TYR A 198 18.43 15.52 19.99
N PHE A 199 19.76 15.53 20.08
CA PHE A 199 20.47 15.65 21.35
C PHE A 199 20.17 16.96 22.10
N ARG A 200 19.91 18.06 21.37
CA ARG A 200 19.60 19.37 21.95
C ARG A 200 18.09 19.58 22.19
N GLY A 201 17.26 19.14 21.25
CA GLY A 201 15.79 19.30 21.29
C GLY A 201 15.11 18.33 22.25
N LYS A 202 15.64 17.11 22.40
CA LYS A 202 15.16 16.00 23.25
C LYS A 202 13.78 15.43 22.90
N GLU A 203 12.83 16.29 22.53
CA GLU A 203 11.47 15.95 22.10
C GLU A 203 11.14 16.72 20.82
N THR A 204 10.25 16.17 19.99
CA THR A 204 9.68 16.89 18.84
C THR A 204 8.45 17.70 19.27
N GLU A 205 8.00 18.62 18.43
CA GLU A 205 7.01 19.64 18.83
C GLU A 205 5.55 19.22 18.62
N GLY A 206 5.28 18.19 17.81
CA GLY A 206 3.91 17.83 17.44
C GLY A 206 3.79 17.29 16.03
N TYR A 207 2.65 17.57 15.41
CA TYR A 207 2.32 17.10 14.06
C TYR A 207 1.46 18.14 13.33
N PHE A 208 1.39 18.00 12.02
CA PHE A 208 0.49 18.77 11.17
C PHE A 208 -0.70 17.91 10.75
N THR A 209 -1.86 18.55 10.59
CA THR A 209 -3.03 18.00 9.91
C THR A 209 -3.42 18.86 8.72
N ILE A 210 -3.93 18.25 7.66
CA ILE A 210 -4.54 18.94 6.52
C ILE A 210 -5.62 18.05 5.93
N SER A 211 -6.75 18.61 5.47
CA SER A 211 -7.79 17.83 4.79
C SER A 211 -7.20 17.07 3.60
N ALA A 212 -7.58 15.79 3.51
CA ALA A 212 -7.23 14.94 2.39
C ALA A 212 -8.22 15.05 1.23
N THR A 213 -9.34 15.75 1.40
CA THR A 213 -10.42 15.85 0.39
C THR A 213 -10.66 17.28 -0.10
N ASP A 214 -10.19 18.30 0.62
CA ASP A 214 -10.30 19.71 0.23
C ASP A 214 -8.95 20.29 -0.25
N ILE A 215 -8.87 20.57 -1.55
CA ILE A 215 -7.71 21.23 -2.18
C ILE A 215 -7.46 22.65 -1.64
N ASN A 216 -8.44 23.31 -1.02
CA ASN A 216 -8.30 24.67 -0.50
C ASN A 216 -7.89 24.70 0.98
N ALA A 217 -7.94 23.56 1.67
CA ALA A 217 -7.58 23.44 3.07
C ALA A 217 -6.17 23.93 3.36
N GLN A 218 -5.99 24.48 4.56
CA GLN A 218 -4.70 24.93 5.06
C GLN A 218 -4.18 23.96 6.13
N PRO A 219 -2.86 23.71 6.19
CA PRO A 219 -2.29 22.93 7.27
C PRO A 219 -2.54 23.57 8.64
N SER A 220 -2.93 22.73 9.61
CA SER A 220 -3.00 23.08 11.03
C SER A 220 -1.86 22.40 11.79
N PHE A 221 -1.20 23.12 12.70
CA PHE A 221 -0.17 22.54 13.56
C PHE A 221 -0.77 22.25 14.94
N VAL A 222 -0.61 21.02 15.42
CA VAL A 222 -1.03 20.59 16.75
C VAL A 222 0.21 20.35 17.59
N GLU A 223 0.34 21.09 18.69
CA GLU A 223 1.46 20.91 19.63
C GLU A 223 1.24 19.65 20.46
N SER A 224 2.17 18.69 20.33
CA SER A 224 2.16 17.46 21.11
C SER A 224 3.58 16.93 21.22
N LYS A 225 4.17 17.06 22.40
CA LYS A 225 5.59 16.72 22.61
C LYS A 225 5.79 15.23 22.51
N MET A 226 6.60 14.78 21.55
CA MET A 226 6.90 13.37 21.35
C MET A 226 8.39 13.11 21.59
N LYS A 227 8.67 12.16 22.47
CA LYS A 227 10.04 11.77 22.82
C LYS A 227 10.50 10.55 22.02
N TYR A 228 9.58 9.66 21.68
CA TYR A 228 9.83 8.43 20.96
C TYR A 228 9.24 8.56 19.55
N THR A 229 10.10 8.66 18.55
CA THR A 229 9.72 8.90 17.15
C THR A 229 10.60 8.09 16.19
N ASN A 230 10.30 8.12 14.89
CA ASN A 230 11.15 7.47 13.88
C ASN A 230 12.55 8.12 13.80
N SER A 231 12.64 9.45 13.90
CA SER A 231 13.91 10.19 13.86
C SER A 231 14.66 10.26 15.19
N SER A 232 14.04 9.84 16.28
CA SER A 232 14.67 9.80 17.60
C SER A 232 15.78 8.75 17.63
N TYR A 233 16.86 9.02 18.37
CA TYR A 233 18.03 8.13 18.41
C TYR A 233 18.04 7.19 19.61
N PHE A 234 18.84 6.13 19.49
CA PHE A 234 19.05 5.13 20.52
C PHE A 234 17.74 4.46 20.96
N ASN A 235 17.50 4.31 22.27
CA ASN A 235 16.29 3.70 22.83
C ASN A 235 15.06 4.61 22.75
N HIS A 236 15.17 5.84 22.23
CA HIS A 236 14.01 6.65 21.89
C HIS A 236 13.55 6.41 20.44
N ASN A 237 14.31 5.68 19.63
CA ASN A 237 13.83 5.27 18.31
C ASN A 237 12.63 4.33 18.45
N ILE A 238 11.55 4.60 17.71
CA ILE A 238 10.29 3.86 17.84
C ILE A 238 10.42 2.39 17.44
N GLN A 239 11.12 2.11 16.33
CA GLN A 239 11.38 0.76 15.83
C GLN A 239 12.09 -0.10 16.89
N ARG A 240 13.07 0.51 17.58
CA ARG A 240 13.81 -0.12 18.68
C ARG A 240 12.98 -0.32 19.94
N THR A 241 12.06 0.61 20.20
CA THR A 241 11.12 0.52 21.33
C THR A 241 10.24 -0.72 21.14
N ILE A 242 9.66 -0.86 19.96
CA ILE A 242 8.83 -2.02 19.56
C ILE A 242 9.65 -3.31 19.60
N TYR A 243 10.86 -3.32 19.04
CA TYR A 243 11.74 -4.50 19.06
C TYR A 243 12.07 -4.95 20.48
N ASN A 244 12.30 -4.02 21.41
CA ASN A 244 12.61 -4.37 22.79
C ASN A 244 11.42 -5.00 23.54
N ALA A 245 10.20 -4.57 23.21
CA ALA A 245 8.97 -5.11 23.78
C ALA A 245 8.61 -6.48 23.18
N HIS A 246 8.69 -6.60 21.85
CA HIS A 246 8.25 -7.77 21.09
C HIS A 246 9.35 -8.32 20.15
N PRO A 247 10.52 -8.75 20.68
CA PRO A 247 11.66 -9.13 19.85
C PRO A 247 11.43 -10.41 19.01
N SER A 248 10.42 -11.22 19.32
CA SER A 248 10.06 -12.43 18.56
C SER A 248 9.22 -12.15 17.31
N TYR A 249 8.78 -10.91 17.11
CA TYR A 249 7.99 -10.51 15.96
C TYR A 249 8.88 -9.87 14.91
N ILE A 250 8.59 -10.14 13.63
CA ILE A 250 9.17 -9.40 12.51
C ILE A 250 8.32 -8.15 12.31
N GLN A 251 8.99 -7.02 12.10
CA GLN A 251 8.33 -5.74 11.84
C GLN A 251 8.22 -5.50 10.33
N SER A 252 7.08 -4.98 9.88
CA SER A 252 6.84 -4.64 8.48
C SER A 252 6.67 -3.13 8.30
N GLY A 253 7.52 -2.54 7.44
CA GLY A 253 7.53 -1.10 7.18
C GLY A 253 8.07 -0.25 8.33
N GLU A 254 8.01 1.06 8.14
CA GLU A 254 8.29 2.06 9.19
C GLU A 254 7.04 2.27 10.06
N ALA A 255 7.21 2.72 11.31
CA ALA A 255 6.06 3.03 12.15
C ALA A 255 5.35 4.30 11.65
N GLN A 256 4.02 4.24 11.59
CA GLN A 256 3.15 5.30 11.05
C GLN A 256 2.51 6.07 12.21
N ILE A 257 2.20 7.36 12.01
CA ILE A 257 1.51 8.15 13.03
C ILE A 257 -0.01 8.00 12.86
N GLU A 258 -0.71 7.73 13.95
CA GLU A 258 -2.16 7.77 14.06
C GLU A 258 -2.54 8.69 15.22
N VAL A 259 -3.68 9.37 15.13
CA VAL A 259 -4.12 10.38 16.08
C VAL A 259 -5.52 10.01 16.54
N ASP A 260 -5.69 9.89 17.86
CA ASP A 260 -7.00 9.63 18.43
C ASP A 260 -7.92 10.85 18.40
N GLU A 261 -9.18 10.64 18.75
CA GLU A 261 -10.24 11.65 18.72
C GLU A 261 -9.97 12.80 19.71
N ASP A 262 -9.16 12.57 20.73
CA ASP A 262 -8.69 13.58 21.70
C ASP A 262 -7.49 14.40 21.18
N GLY A 263 -6.96 14.06 20.00
CA GLY A 263 -5.81 14.73 19.37
C GLY A 263 -4.45 14.26 19.92
N LYS A 264 -4.40 13.11 20.59
CA LYS A 264 -3.13 12.52 21.04
C LYS A 264 -2.55 11.65 19.92
N PRO A 265 -1.27 11.87 19.55
CA PRO A 265 -0.60 11.05 18.55
C PRO A 265 -0.10 9.73 19.15
N TRP A 266 -0.08 8.71 18.32
CA TRP A 266 0.40 7.36 18.57
C TRP A 266 1.24 6.91 17.39
N TYR A 267 2.24 6.05 17.63
CA TYR A 267 2.91 5.35 16.53
C TYR A 267 2.39 3.92 16.45
N VAL A 268 2.06 3.49 15.24
CA VAL A 268 1.56 2.14 14.96
C VAL A 268 2.49 1.44 13.97
N GLN A 269 2.72 0.14 14.14
CA GLN A 269 3.54 -0.65 13.22
C GLN A 269 3.04 -2.09 13.12
N THR A 270 2.88 -2.57 11.89
CA THR A 270 2.48 -3.95 11.62
C THR A 270 3.60 -4.93 11.97
N LEU A 271 3.24 -5.96 12.71
CA LEU A 271 4.09 -7.03 13.19
C LEU A 271 3.53 -8.38 12.76
N TYR A 272 4.39 -9.37 12.58
CA TYR A 272 3.94 -10.75 12.33
C TYR A 272 4.89 -11.78 12.92
N LYS A 273 4.38 -12.99 13.10
CA LYS A 273 5.19 -14.18 13.34
C LYS A 273 5.35 -14.96 12.03
N PRO A 274 6.54 -15.50 11.77
CA PRO A 274 6.78 -16.18 10.50
C PRO A 274 6.11 -17.56 10.43
N ILE A 275 5.83 -18.00 9.20
CA ILE A 275 5.39 -19.36 8.90
C ILE A 275 6.56 -20.34 9.11
N GLY A 276 6.37 -21.30 10.02
CA GLY A 276 7.27 -22.44 10.23
C GLY A 276 8.72 -22.05 10.49
N LEU A 277 9.64 -22.58 9.67
CA LEU A 277 11.09 -22.33 9.76
C LEU A 277 11.56 -21.27 8.76
N THR A 278 10.71 -20.31 8.43
CA THR A 278 11.02 -19.23 7.48
C THR A 278 10.97 -17.86 8.17
N ASN A 279 11.06 -16.80 7.37
CA ASN A 279 10.75 -15.44 7.80
C ASN A 279 9.57 -14.88 6.98
N LYS A 280 8.73 -15.73 6.39
CA LYS A 280 7.59 -15.31 5.57
C LYS A 280 6.33 -15.11 6.41
N PRO A 281 5.52 -14.08 6.13
CA PRO A 281 4.33 -13.77 6.92
C PRO A 281 3.20 -14.79 6.67
N ASP A 282 2.38 -14.99 7.70
CA ASP A 282 1.04 -15.57 7.58
C ASP A 282 0.07 -14.39 7.53
N MET A 283 -0.53 -14.12 6.37
CA MET A 283 -1.37 -12.93 6.16
C MET A 283 -2.66 -12.98 6.95
N SER A 284 -3.10 -14.16 7.38
CA SER A 284 -4.23 -14.31 8.31
C SER A 284 -3.89 -14.00 9.77
N LYS A 285 -2.61 -13.80 10.10
CA LYS A 285 -2.12 -13.62 11.49
C LYS A 285 -1.15 -12.45 11.60
N LEU A 286 -1.67 -11.27 11.30
CA LEU A 286 -0.97 -10.01 11.50
C LEU A 286 -1.34 -9.40 12.84
N ASN A 287 -0.40 -8.64 13.40
CA ASN A 287 -0.58 -7.87 14.62
C ASN A 287 -0.18 -6.41 14.38
N VAL A 288 -0.63 -5.52 15.25
CA VAL A 288 -0.19 -4.12 15.26
C VAL A 288 0.33 -3.77 16.64
N ALA A 289 1.53 -3.18 16.68
CA ALA A 289 2.06 -2.56 17.89
C ALA A 289 1.66 -1.10 17.92
N VAL A 290 0.96 -0.69 18.99
CA VAL A 290 0.57 0.70 19.26
C VAL A 290 1.47 1.24 20.36
N VAL A 291 2.14 2.35 20.10
CA VAL A 291 3.17 2.92 20.98
C VAL A 291 2.81 4.32 21.40
N ASP A 292 2.87 4.57 22.71
CA ASP A 292 2.78 5.91 23.28
C ASP A 292 4.11 6.66 23.05
N PRO A 293 4.13 7.75 22.26
CA PRO A 293 5.35 8.47 21.92
C PRO A 293 5.94 9.29 23.09
N VAL A 294 5.27 9.35 24.24
CA VAL A 294 5.72 10.02 25.45
C VAL A 294 6.30 9.01 26.44
N THR A 295 5.58 7.91 26.70
CA THR A 295 5.95 6.94 27.75
C THR A 295 6.78 5.76 27.25
N SER A 296 6.78 5.47 25.94
CA SER A 296 7.32 4.25 25.31
C SER A 296 6.61 2.95 25.63
N ASP A 297 5.41 3.03 26.20
CA ASP A 297 4.58 1.84 26.40
C ASP A 297 4.13 1.29 25.04
N VAL A 298 4.30 -0.02 24.86
CA VAL A 298 3.94 -0.73 23.63
C VAL A 298 2.84 -1.73 23.96
N THR A 299 1.70 -1.61 23.29
CA THR A 299 0.62 -2.59 23.38
C THR A 299 0.47 -3.30 22.04
N LEU A 300 0.31 -4.61 22.08
CA LEU A 300 0.16 -5.44 20.88
C LEU A 300 -1.30 -5.89 20.75
N TYR A 301 -1.86 -5.71 19.57
CA TYR A 301 -3.21 -6.15 19.20
C TYR A 301 -3.14 -7.09 17.99
N ASP A 302 -4.13 -7.97 17.85
CA ASP A 302 -4.47 -8.47 16.51
C ASP A 302 -4.97 -7.29 15.67
N THR A 303 -4.66 -7.25 14.37
CA THR A 303 -4.90 -6.02 13.56
C THR A 303 -6.37 -5.61 13.52
N ALA A 304 -7.29 -6.57 13.49
CA ALA A 304 -8.73 -6.33 13.52
C ALA A 304 -9.27 -5.87 14.88
N GLU A 305 -8.51 -6.07 15.97
CA GLU A 305 -8.89 -5.73 17.35
C GLU A 305 -8.15 -4.49 17.88
N ALA A 306 -7.45 -3.77 17.00
CA ALA A 306 -6.79 -2.52 17.34
C ALA A 306 -7.83 -1.45 17.78
N PRO A 307 -7.43 -0.45 18.59
CA PRO A 307 -8.30 0.68 18.94
C PRO A 307 -8.89 1.38 17.71
N ASP A 308 -10.07 2.01 17.86
CA ASP A 308 -10.85 2.55 16.72
C ASP A 308 -10.10 3.62 15.91
N PHE A 309 -9.28 4.48 16.55
CA PHE A 309 -8.38 5.45 15.87
C PHE A 309 -7.27 4.82 15.01
N VAL A 310 -7.18 3.48 15.07
CA VAL A 310 -6.37 2.48 14.38
C VAL A 310 -6.31 2.41 12.86
N ASP A 311 -6.60 3.41 12.03
CA ASP A 311 -6.98 3.15 10.61
C ASP A 311 -6.02 2.23 9.83
N GLY A 312 -4.71 2.49 9.89
CA GLY A 312 -3.67 1.68 9.24
C GLY A 312 -3.03 0.62 10.16
N SER A 313 -3.79 -0.38 10.61
CA SER A 313 -3.20 -1.49 11.39
C SER A 313 -2.24 -2.37 10.57
N ILE A 314 -2.53 -2.47 9.27
CA ILE A 314 -1.68 -3.07 8.24
C ILE A 314 -0.98 -1.92 7.52
N SER A 315 0.35 -1.97 7.46
CA SER A 315 1.15 -0.95 6.82
C SER A 315 1.08 -1.07 5.31
N SER A 316 1.31 0.06 4.63
CA SER A 316 1.44 0.11 3.16
C SER A 316 2.46 -0.91 2.61
N GLU A 317 3.55 -1.16 3.34
CA GLU A 317 4.57 -2.13 2.98
C GLU A 317 4.05 -3.57 3.09
N MET A 318 3.27 -3.89 4.13
CA MET A 318 2.65 -5.21 4.27
C MET A 318 1.58 -5.43 3.20
N ALA A 319 0.76 -4.43 2.90
CA ALA A 319 -0.25 -4.50 1.84
C ALA A 319 0.40 -4.67 0.45
N SER A 320 1.53 -4.00 0.21
CA SER A 320 2.32 -4.17 -1.02
C SER A 320 2.88 -5.59 -1.15
N ASP A 321 3.47 -6.11 -0.07
CA ASP A 321 3.91 -7.48 0.04
C ASP A 321 2.75 -8.46 -0.22
N GLU A 322 1.59 -8.24 0.39
CA GLU A 322 0.37 -9.05 0.19
C GLU A 322 -0.09 -9.08 -1.26
N ASN A 323 -0.10 -7.93 -1.94
CA ASN A 323 -0.38 -7.84 -3.37
C ASN A 323 0.66 -8.60 -4.22
N GLU A 324 1.94 -8.56 -3.83
CA GLU A 324 2.96 -9.38 -4.46
C GLU A 324 2.69 -10.89 -4.24
N TYR A 325 2.31 -11.29 -3.02
CA TYR A 325 1.99 -12.68 -2.74
C TYR A 325 0.77 -13.17 -3.49
N PHE A 326 -0.31 -12.39 -3.47
CA PHE A 326 -1.54 -12.64 -4.22
C PHE A 326 -1.28 -12.80 -5.72
N GLY A 327 -0.58 -11.84 -6.33
CA GLY A 327 -0.37 -11.81 -7.77
C GLY A 327 0.69 -12.79 -8.28
N LYS A 328 1.89 -12.78 -7.68
CA LYS A 328 3.05 -13.50 -8.23
C LYS A 328 3.08 -14.97 -7.87
N TYR A 329 2.67 -15.34 -6.65
CA TYR A 329 2.87 -16.68 -6.11
C TYR A 329 1.62 -17.56 -6.14
N ILE A 330 0.61 -17.17 -6.93
CA ILE A 330 -0.45 -18.10 -7.35
C ILE A 330 0.18 -19.34 -7.99
N HIS A 331 -0.24 -20.52 -7.53
CA HIS A 331 0.36 -21.83 -7.87
C HIS A 331 1.85 -21.99 -7.47
N GLY A 332 2.34 -21.17 -6.56
CA GLY A 332 3.67 -21.26 -5.95
C GLY A 332 4.83 -20.68 -6.77
N TRP A 333 6.03 -20.69 -6.17
CA TRP A 333 7.21 -20.00 -6.72
C TRP A 333 7.65 -20.51 -8.11
N LEU A 334 7.61 -21.82 -8.37
CA LEU A 334 8.00 -22.36 -9.69
C LEU A 334 7.11 -21.83 -10.80
N ASN A 335 5.80 -21.66 -10.53
CA ASN A 335 4.90 -21.01 -11.47
C ASN A 335 5.27 -19.54 -11.65
N SER A 336 5.55 -18.81 -10.57
CA SER A 336 5.94 -17.39 -10.63
C SER A 336 7.17 -17.14 -11.51
N VAL A 337 8.08 -18.11 -11.67
CA VAL A 337 9.30 -17.96 -12.47
C VAL A 337 9.16 -18.56 -13.87
N PHE A 338 8.68 -19.79 -13.98
CA PHE A 338 8.71 -20.55 -15.24
C PHE A 338 7.34 -20.69 -15.91
N GLY A 339 6.30 -21.00 -15.14
CA GLY A 339 4.98 -21.30 -15.68
C GLY A 339 4.19 -20.07 -16.10
N LYS A 340 4.30 -18.99 -15.30
CA LYS A 340 3.59 -17.71 -15.44
C LYS A 340 2.07 -17.86 -15.63
N LYS A 341 1.50 -18.99 -15.19
CA LYS A 341 0.06 -19.26 -15.31
C LYS A 341 -0.68 -18.46 -14.25
N ASP A 342 -1.69 -17.68 -14.66
CA ASP A 342 -2.55 -16.85 -13.81
C ASP A 342 -1.82 -15.78 -12.97
N VAL A 343 -0.51 -15.62 -13.20
CA VAL A 343 0.36 -14.66 -12.51
C VAL A 343 -0.06 -13.25 -12.89
N LYS A 344 -0.10 -12.38 -11.88
CA LYS A 344 -0.42 -10.96 -12.00
C LYS A 344 0.68 -10.16 -11.33
N ILE A 345 1.00 -9.00 -11.88
CA ILE A 345 2.04 -8.11 -11.33
C ILE A 345 1.35 -6.86 -10.80
N PRO A 346 1.44 -6.57 -9.49
CA PRO A 346 0.94 -5.31 -8.96
C PRO A 346 1.71 -4.16 -9.59
N ASN A 347 1.00 -3.11 -10.00
CA ASN A 347 1.61 -1.91 -10.54
C ASN A 347 2.22 -1.06 -9.42
N GLU A 348 3.29 -0.34 -9.76
CA GLU A 348 4.08 0.46 -8.80
C GLU A 348 3.69 1.96 -8.81
N SER A 349 2.48 2.28 -9.26
CA SER A 349 2.01 3.67 -9.36
C SER A 349 1.44 4.24 -8.06
N GLY A 350 1.37 3.42 -7.00
CA GLY A 350 0.79 3.82 -5.72
C GLY A 350 1.58 4.92 -4.99
N THR A 351 0.92 5.60 -4.06
CA THR A 351 1.50 6.75 -3.36
C THR A 351 2.34 6.36 -2.13
N GLU A 352 2.14 5.17 -1.59
CA GLU A 352 2.83 4.65 -0.40
C GLU A 352 3.28 3.21 -0.62
N SER A 353 4.60 3.00 -0.79
CA SER A 353 5.17 1.66 -0.95
C SER A 353 4.47 0.82 -2.04
N SER A 354 4.16 1.47 -3.17
CA SER A 354 3.44 0.92 -4.33
C SER A 354 1.93 0.70 -4.19
N VAL A 355 1.34 0.97 -3.03
CA VAL A 355 -0.11 0.97 -2.83
C VAL A 355 -0.64 2.39 -2.59
N THR A 356 -1.94 2.61 -2.78
CA THR A 356 -2.56 3.92 -2.48
C THR A 356 -3.67 3.76 -1.44
N PRO A 357 -3.58 4.40 -0.27
CA PRO A 357 -4.67 4.41 0.69
C PRO A 357 -5.85 5.22 0.17
N ILE A 358 -7.05 4.63 0.24
CA ILE A 358 -8.34 5.23 -0.10
C ILE A 358 -9.36 4.92 1.00
N PHE A 359 -10.48 5.61 1.01
CA PHE A 359 -11.56 5.38 1.97
C PHE A 359 -12.84 5.04 1.23
N ASP A 360 -13.59 4.07 1.77
CA ASP A 360 -14.90 3.73 1.26
C ASP A 360 -16.01 4.63 1.83
N GLU A 361 -17.26 4.31 1.48
CA GLU A 361 -18.47 5.02 1.92
C GLU A 361 -18.71 4.97 3.45
N ASN A 362 -18.13 3.99 4.15
CA ASN A 362 -18.21 3.86 5.60
C ASN A 362 -17.03 4.55 6.31
N GLY A 363 -16.09 5.10 5.53
CA GLY A 363 -14.86 5.68 6.04
C GLY A 363 -13.87 4.63 6.52
N ASP A 364 -13.95 3.39 6.02
CA ASP A 364 -12.93 2.39 6.27
C ASP A 364 -11.79 2.55 5.26
N MET A 365 -10.54 2.45 5.74
CA MET A 365 -9.37 2.61 4.88
C MET A 365 -9.04 1.30 4.14
N HIS A 366 -8.78 1.42 2.84
CA HIS A 366 -8.34 0.34 1.96
C HIS A 366 -7.09 0.74 1.18
N TYR A 367 -6.25 -0.22 0.84
CA TYR A 367 -5.13 -0.02 -0.07
C TYR A 367 -5.49 -0.46 -1.49
N PHE A 368 -5.54 0.51 -2.41
CA PHE A 368 -5.77 0.30 -3.82
C PHE A 368 -4.49 -0.09 -4.56
N THR A 369 -4.57 -1.07 -5.45
CA THR A 369 -3.50 -1.43 -6.39
C THR A 369 -4.07 -2.09 -7.64
N ASP A 370 -3.73 -1.59 -8.83
CA ASP A 370 -4.06 -2.25 -10.09
C ASP A 370 -3.07 -3.36 -10.44
N MET A 371 -3.57 -4.38 -11.10
CA MET A 371 -2.85 -5.61 -11.43
C MET A 371 -2.66 -5.69 -12.94
N SER A 372 -1.44 -5.99 -13.38
CA SER A 372 -1.06 -6.06 -14.79
C SER A 372 -0.59 -7.46 -15.20
N SER A 373 -0.52 -7.69 -16.50
CA SER A 373 0.04 -8.93 -17.05
C SER A 373 1.56 -9.00 -16.82
N PRO A 374 2.14 -10.17 -16.51
CA PRO A 374 3.60 -10.34 -16.45
C PRO A 374 4.28 -10.27 -17.81
N LYS A 375 3.53 -10.10 -18.91
CA LYS A 375 4.07 -10.00 -20.26
C LYS A 375 4.39 -8.56 -20.59
N GLU A 376 5.67 -8.27 -20.82
CA GLU A 376 6.23 -6.90 -21.04
C GLU A 376 5.60 -6.09 -22.18
N ASN A 377 4.80 -6.69 -23.06
CA ASN A 377 4.15 -6.01 -24.19
C ASN A 377 2.62 -5.94 -24.05
N ILE A 378 2.09 -6.08 -22.83
CA ILE A 378 0.66 -5.91 -22.55
C ILE A 378 0.55 -4.76 -21.53
N ASP A 379 0.19 -3.59 -22.03
CA ASP A 379 -0.06 -2.38 -21.23
C ASP A 379 -1.55 -2.31 -20.85
N SER A 380 -2.06 -3.39 -20.26
CA SER A 380 -3.46 -3.49 -19.85
C SER A 380 -3.57 -4.03 -18.43
N ALA A 381 -4.48 -3.45 -17.66
CA ALA A 381 -4.87 -3.98 -16.37
C ALA A 381 -5.66 -5.28 -16.56
N LEU A 382 -5.42 -6.22 -15.65
CA LEU A 382 -6.17 -7.46 -15.47
C LEU A 382 -7.23 -7.32 -14.37
N GLY A 383 -7.39 -6.12 -13.81
CA GLY A 383 -8.21 -5.85 -12.63
C GLY A 383 -7.44 -5.07 -11.57
N TYR A 384 -8.03 -4.92 -10.40
CA TYR A 384 -7.42 -4.21 -9.27
C TYR A 384 -7.84 -4.83 -7.93
N THR A 385 -7.09 -4.50 -6.89
CA THR A 385 -7.28 -4.99 -5.54
C THR A 385 -7.57 -3.86 -4.58
N LEU A 386 -8.42 -4.14 -3.60
CA LEU A 386 -8.59 -3.35 -2.38
C LEU A 386 -8.25 -4.25 -1.20
N ILE A 387 -7.24 -3.87 -0.41
CA ILE A 387 -6.90 -4.56 0.85
C ILE A 387 -7.38 -3.70 2.00
N ASN A 388 -8.28 -4.22 2.83
CA ASN A 388 -8.73 -3.50 4.02
C ASN A 388 -7.56 -3.28 4.99
N ALA A 389 -7.28 -2.02 5.34
CA ALA A 389 -6.09 -1.65 6.12
C ALA A 389 -6.15 -2.07 7.61
N ARG A 390 -7.31 -2.56 8.07
CA ARG A 390 -7.51 -3.12 9.41
C ARG A 390 -7.46 -4.63 9.41
N THR A 391 -8.25 -5.28 8.55
CA THR A 391 -8.45 -6.73 8.57
C THR A 391 -7.46 -7.50 7.69
N GLY A 392 -6.93 -6.87 6.64
CA GLY A 392 -6.10 -7.54 5.63
C GLY A 392 -6.90 -8.39 4.66
N GLU A 393 -8.22 -8.18 4.61
CA GLU A 393 -9.04 -8.82 3.59
C GLU A 393 -8.79 -8.19 2.23
N LEU A 394 -8.42 -9.04 1.26
CA LEU A 394 -8.13 -8.64 -0.12
C LEU A 394 -9.35 -8.92 -1.01
N VAL A 395 -9.93 -7.87 -1.58
CA VAL A 395 -10.96 -8.00 -2.62
C VAL A 395 -10.33 -7.74 -3.98
N TYR A 396 -10.44 -8.70 -4.90
CA TYR A 396 -9.95 -8.58 -6.27
C TYR A 396 -11.10 -8.36 -7.24
N TYR A 397 -11.06 -7.24 -7.94
CA TYR A 397 -12.04 -6.84 -8.95
C TYR A 397 -11.53 -7.19 -10.35
N ASN A 398 -12.15 -8.18 -10.98
CA ASN A 398 -11.63 -8.81 -12.20
C ASN A 398 -12.68 -9.13 -13.28
N GLY A 399 -13.88 -8.55 -13.18
CA GLY A 399 -14.93 -8.70 -14.19
C GLY A 399 -14.49 -8.21 -15.59
N ASP A 400 -15.24 -8.60 -16.62
CA ASP A 400 -14.89 -8.34 -18.03
C ASP A 400 -14.66 -6.86 -18.33
N LYS A 401 -15.39 -5.94 -17.67
CA LYS A 401 -15.19 -4.48 -17.81
C LYS A 401 -13.89 -3.98 -17.18
N ASN A 402 -13.34 -4.69 -16.19
CA ASN A 402 -12.10 -4.33 -15.50
C ASN A 402 -10.87 -5.03 -16.10
N SER A 403 -11.05 -5.86 -17.13
CA SER A 403 -10.00 -6.61 -17.80
C SER A 403 -9.72 -6.04 -19.19
N GLY A 404 -8.44 -5.90 -19.54
CA GLY A 404 -8.04 -5.36 -20.84
C GLY A 404 -8.20 -3.83 -20.97
N ILE A 405 -8.51 -3.16 -19.86
CA ILE A 405 -8.53 -1.69 -19.77
C ILE A 405 -7.13 -1.12 -19.57
N MET A 406 -6.98 0.18 -19.78
CA MET A 406 -5.75 0.90 -19.48
C MET A 406 -5.37 0.79 -18.01
N ASP A 407 -4.07 0.65 -17.73
CA ASP A 407 -3.53 0.58 -16.38
C ASP A 407 -3.19 1.97 -15.77
N SER A 408 -2.78 1.99 -14.49
CA SER A 408 -2.45 3.23 -13.78
C SER A 408 -1.31 4.03 -14.43
N LYS A 409 -0.38 3.37 -15.12
CA LYS A 409 0.73 4.03 -15.81
C LYS A 409 0.22 4.74 -17.06
N GLY A 410 -0.61 4.06 -17.86
CA GLY A 410 -1.27 4.65 -19.01
C GLY A 410 -2.10 5.88 -18.64
N ALA A 411 -2.85 5.81 -17.54
CA ALA A 411 -3.65 6.94 -17.05
C ALA A 411 -2.77 8.17 -16.71
N LYS A 412 -1.62 7.95 -16.06
CA LYS A 412 -0.65 9.03 -15.79
C LYS A 412 -0.04 9.57 -17.07
N GLU A 413 0.27 8.71 -18.05
CA GLU A 413 0.83 9.13 -19.32
C GLU A 413 -0.11 10.02 -20.14
N ILE A 414 -1.42 9.76 -20.12
CA ILE A 414 -2.41 10.63 -20.77
C ILE A 414 -2.31 12.05 -20.21
N VAL A 415 -2.31 12.20 -18.88
CA VAL A 415 -2.16 13.50 -18.22
C VAL A 415 -0.85 14.18 -18.62
N ASN A 416 0.25 13.43 -18.65
CA ASN A 416 1.57 13.97 -18.99
C ASN A 416 1.64 14.47 -20.45
N LYS A 417 0.88 13.85 -21.36
CA LYS A 417 0.87 14.17 -22.80
C LYS A 417 -0.13 15.28 -23.14
N GLU A 418 -1.11 15.57 -22.29
CA GLU A 418 -2.12 16.60 -22.53
C GLU A 418 -1.55 18.02 -22.43
N PHE A 419 -0.68 18.27 -21.44
CA PHE A 419 -0.09 19.60 -21.18
C PHE A 419 1.45 19.58 -21.17
N PRO A 420 2.10 19.15 -22.25
CA PRO A 420 3.55 18.95 -22.29
C PRO A 420 4.33 20.25 -22.08
N GLU A 421 3.78 21.39 -22.50
CA GLU A 421 4.39 22.71 -22.33
C GLU A 421 4.44 23.17 -20.87
N LYS A 422 3.55 22.65 -20.03
CA LYS A 422 3.49 23.00 -18.60
C LYS A 422 4.29 22.04 -17.72
N ASN A 423 4.75 20.92 -18.27
CA ASN A 423 5.36 19.81 -17.54
C ASN A 423 4.48 19.34 -16.37
N TRP A 424 3.16 19.30 -16.59
CA TRP A 424 2.24 18.77 -15.60
C TRP A 424 2.28 17.25 -15.61
N THR A 425 2.07 16.64 -14.45
CA THR A 425 2.15 15.20 -14.27
C THR A 425 0.92 14.62 -13.61
N GLY A 426 0.53 13.41 -14.05
CA GLY A 426 -0.47 12.60 -13.37
C GLY A 426 0.08 11.99 -12.08
N SER A 427 -0.69 12.10 -11.00
CA SER A 427 -0.38 11.60 -9.66
C SER A 427 -1.59 10.88 -9.07
N MET A 428 -1.34 9.87 -8.23
CA MET A 428 -2.38 9.13 -7.51
C MET A 428 -3.56 8.68 -8.41
N PRO A 429 -3.32 7.88 -9.47
CA PRO A 429 -4.41 7.32 -10.28
C PRO A 429 -5.19 6.28 -9.47
N ILE A 430 -6.50 6.47 -9.34
CA ILE A 430 -7.41 5.53 -8.67
C ILE A 430 -8.54 5.15 -9.62
N LEU A 431 -8.86 3.86 -9.71
CA LEU A 431 -9.94 3.36 -10.55
C LEU A 431 -11.23 3.28 -9.75
N TYR A 432 -12.26 3.98 -10.22
CA TYR A 432 -13.61 3.95 -9.67
C TYR A 432 -14.60 3.44 -10.71
N ASN A 433 -15.70 2.84 -10.26
CA ASN A 433 -16.86 2.59 -11.13
C ASN A 433 -17.71 3.87 -11.17
N ILE A 434 -17.80 4.58 -12.30
CA ILE A 434 -18.65 5.76 -12.43
C ILE A 434 -19.79 5.43 -13.38
N ASP A 435 -21.01 5.32 -12.85
CA ASP A 435 -22.24 4.99 -13.59
C ASP A 435 -22.14 3.70 -14.43
N GLY A 436 -21.37 2.71 -13.98
CA GLY A 436 -21.13 1.43 -14.67
C GLY A 436 -19.85 1.39 -15.52
N ASP A 437 -19.15 2.52 -15.66
CA ASP A 437 -17.92 2.64 -16.45
C ASP A 437 -16.68 2.73 -15.53
N PRO A 438 -15.71 1.80 -15.64
CA PRO A 438 -14.42 1.92 -14.98
C PRO A 438 -13.70 3.19 -15.42
N THR A 439 -13.40 4.07 -14.46
CA THR A 439 -12.88 5.42 -14.68
C THR A 439 -11.70 5.70 -13.77
N TRP A 440 -10.57 6.08 -14.38
CA TRP A 440 -9.40 6.57 -13.67
C TRP A 440 -9.64 8.02 -13.23
N VAL A 441 -9.56 8.25 -11.93
CA VAL A 441 -9.48 9.59 -11.34
C VAL A 441 -8.03 9.86 -10.99
N VAL A 442 -7.47 10.90 -11.60
CA VAL A 442 -6.04 11.25 -11.50
C VAL A 442 -5.89 12.69 -11.03
N ASN A 443 -4.98 12.92 -10.09
CA ASN A 443 -4.59 14.27 -9.67
C ASN A 443 -3.55 14.81 -10.65
N VAL A 444 -3.74 16.03 -11.16
CA VAL A 444 -2.79 16.72 -12.05
C VAL A 444 -1.97 17.70 -11.24
N LEU A 445 -0.66 17.49 -11.19
CA LEU A 445 0.28 18.32 -10.42
C LEU A 445 1.21 19.11 -11.36
N ASP A 446 1.68 20.27 -10.91
CA ASP A 446 2.79 20.97 -11.56
C ASP A 446 4.16 20.46 -11.08
N PRO A 447 5.28 20.91 -11.70
CA PRO A 447 6.62 20.49 -11.29
C PRO A 447 7.01 20.80 -9.84
N ASN A 448 6.25 21.66 -9.15
CA ASN A 448 6.45 21.95 -7.73
C ASN A 448 5.56 21.11 -6.81
N GLY A 449 4.85 20.10 -7.35
CA GLY A 449 3.92 19.26 -6.62
C GLY A 449 2.62 19.98 -6.24
N LEU A 450 2.27 21.09 -6.90
CA LEU A 450 1.02 21.80 -6.62
C LEU A 450 -0.10 21.28 -7.49
N PHE A 451 -1.25 21.02 -6.87
CA PHE A 451 -2.48 20.63 -7.54
C PHE A 451 -2.92 21.67 -8.59
N LYS A 452 -3.39 21.18 -9.74
CA LYS A 452 -3.93 21.99 -10.85
C LYS A 452 -5.34 21.57 -11.22
N HIS A 453 -5.52 20.29 -11.56
CA HIS A 453 -6.80 19.75 -12.01
C HIS A 453 -6.98 18.31 -11.53
N TYR A 454 -8.22 17.84 -11.58
CA TYR A 454 -8.55 16.43 -11.67
C TYR A 454 -8.71 16.04 -13.14
N ALA A 455 -8.27 14.83 -13.48
CA ALA A 455 -8.56 14.19 -14.76
C ALA A 455 -9.41 12.94 -14.50
N TYR A 456 -10.53 12.81 -15.21
CA TYR A 456 -11.39 11.63 -15.21
C TYR A 456 -11.26 11.00 -16.59
N ILE A 457 -10.69 9.79 -16.63
CA ILE A 457 -10.32 9.11 -17.87
C ILE A 457 -11.05 7.77 -17.94
N LYS A 458 -11.83 7.52 -19.00
CA LYS A 458 -12.49 6.23 -19.18
C LYS A 458 -11.43 5.15 -19.37
N ALA A 459 -11.44 4.09 -18.56
CA ALA A 459 -10.35 3.11 -18.58
C ALA A 459 -10.34 2.27 -19.88
N ALA A 460 -11.50 2.08 -20.51
CA ALA A 460 -11.64 1.37 -21.78
C ALA A 460 -11.37 2.23 -23.02
N ASP A 461 -11.26 3.56 -22.87
CA ASP A 461 -11.02 4.50 -23.96
C ASP A 461 -10.08 5.63 -23.51
N SER A 462 -8.81 5.53 -23.91
CA SER A 462 -7.77 6.50 -23.56
C SER A 462 -8.01 7.90 -24.12
N ASP A 463 -8.82 8.03 -25.16
CA ASP A 463 -9.11 9.33 -25.78
C ASP A 463 -10.25 10.06 -25.04
N PHE A 464 -11.01 9.34 -24.20
CA PHE A 464 -12.08 9.91 -23.40
C PHE A 464 -11.56 10.42 -22.04
N VAL A 465 -11.26 11.72 -21.98
CA VAL A 465 -10.78 12.40 -20.78
C VAL A 465 -11.52 13.72 -20.52
N VAL A 466 -11.84 13.97 -19.26
CA VAL A 466 -12.40 15.25 -18.79
C VAL A 466 -11.54 15.82 -17.68
N PHE A 467 -11.15 17.09 -17.82
CA PHE A 467 -10.39 17.83 -16.81
C PHE A 467 -11.26 18.88 -16.10
N GLY A 468 -10.95 19.15 -14.84
CA GLY A 468 -11.59 20.25 -14.09
C GLY A 468 -10.92 20.55 -12.76
N ASP A 469 -11.33 21.63 -12.10
CA ASP A 469 -10.62 22.18 -10.94
C ASP A 469 -10.96 21.48 -9.62
N THR A 470 -12.15 20.89 -9.51
CA THR A 470 -12.60 20.18 -8.29
C THR A 470 -13.17 18.82 -8.65
N ALA A 471 -13.00 17.83 -7.76
CA ALA A 471 -13.41 16.46 -8.05
C ALA A 471 -14.90 16.37 -8.43
N ARG A 472 -15.76 17.07 -7.68
CA ARG A 472 -17.21 17.10 -7.93
C ARG A 472 -17.58 17.73 -9.28
N GLN A 473 -17.01 18.89 -9.61
CA GLN A 473 -17.32 19.54 -10.89
C GLN A 473 -16.84 18.71 -12.07
N THR A 474 -15.65 18.09 -11.95
CA THR A 474 -15.11 17.21 -12.99
C THR A 474 -15.97 15.95 -13.13
N LEU A 475 -16.45 15.35 -12.04
CA LEU A 475 -17.39 14.23 -12.06
C LEU A 475 -18.70 14.58 -12.78
N GLU A 476 -19.30 15.74 -12.47
CA GLU A 476 -20.52 16.20 -13.12
C GLU A 476 -20.30 16.42 -14.63
N ALA A 477 -19.18 17.04 -15.01
CA ALA A 477 -18.80 17.23 -16.41
C ALA A 477 -18.52 15.91 -17.14
N TYR A 478 -17.85 14.97 -16.46
CA TYR A 478 -17.55 13.63 -16.97
C TYR A 478 -18.82 12.82 -17.21
N ARG A 479 -19.76 12.80 -16.25
CA ARG A 479 -21.07 12.14 -16.39
C ARG A 479 -21.88 12.71 -17.54
N LEU A 480 -21.87 14.04 -17.70
CA LEU A 480 -22.51 14.68 -18.84
C LEU A 480 -21.86 14.23 -20.15
N ALA A 481 -20.53 14.24 -20.22
CA ALA A 481 -19.79 13.79 -21.39
C ALA A 481 -20.12 12.33 -21.73
N LEU A 482 -20.14 11.43 -20.74
CA LEU A 482 -20.50 10.01 -20.92
C LEU A 482 -21.92 9.83 -21.45
N ALA A 483 -22.89 10.60 -20.92
CA ALA A 483 -24.28 10.55 -21.36
C ALA A 483 -24.47 11.08 -22.78
N THR A 484 -23.55 11.91 -23.27
CA THR A 484 -23.55 12.45 -24.64
C THR A 484 -22.62 11.73 -25.60
N ASP A 485 -21.83 10.78 -25.12
CA ASP A 485 -20.87 10.04 -25.94
C ASP A 485 -21.61 8.97 -26.76
N PRO A 486 -21.61 9.05 -28.10
CA PRO A 486 -22.31 8.11 -28.96
C PRO A 486 -21.80 6.68 -28.84
N SER A 487 -20.54 6.48 -28.44
CA SER A 487 -19.96 5.15 -28.19
C SER A 487 -20.51 4.52 -26.91
N ASN A 488 -20.97 5.34 -25.97
CA ASN A 488 -21.48 4.94 -24.66
C ASN A 488 -23.01 4.82 -24.59
N VAL A 489 -23.72 5.17 -25.67
CA VAL A 489 -25.17 4.90 -25.82
C VAL A 489 -25.44 3.43 -26.18
N GLN A 490 -24.63 2.52 -25.65
CA GLN A 490 -24.92 1.10 -25.58
C GLN A 490 -25.21 0.73 -24.13
N SER A 491 -26.43 0.28 -23.78
CA SER A 491 -26.65 -0.39 -22.50
C SER A 491 -25.55 -1.41 -22.28
N THR A 492 -24.86 -1.27 -21.16
CA THR A 492 -24.52 -2.43 -20.38
C THR A 492 -25.85 -3.10 -19.98
N GLU A 493 -25.98 -4.41 -20.20
CA GLU A 493 -27.22 -5.18 -19.99
C GLU A 493 -27.70 -5.22 -18.52
N GLU A 494 -27.02 -4.54 -17.60
CA GLU A 494 -27.16 -4.71 -16.14
C GLU A 494 -28.02 -3.64 -15.44
N GLY A 495 -28.47 -2.61 -16.14
CA GLY A 495 -29.38 -1.62 -15.55
C GLY A 495 -30.85 -2.02 -15.69
N ALA A 496 -31.64 -1.85 -14.63
CA ALA A 496 -33.08 -2.02 -14.69
C ALA A 496 -33.67 -1.01 -15.68
N LEU A 497 -34.18 -1.50 -16.82
CA LEU A 497 -34.90 -0.68 -17.78
C LEU A 497 -36.26 -0.30 -17.21
N GLU A 498 -36.59 0.98 -17.33
CA GLU A 498 -37.90 1.50 -16.96
C GLU A 498 -38.70 1.86 -18.21
N ASP A 499 -39.96 1.41 -18.25
CA ASP A 499 -40.92 1.85 -19.23
C ASP A 499 -41.33 3.30 -18.95
N ARG A 500 -41.31 4.12 -20.00
CA ARG A 500 -41.80 5.49 -20.00
C ARG A 500 -42.63 5.75 -21.25
N SER A 501 -43.62 6.61 -21.11
CA SER A 501 -44.44 7.06 -22.23
C SER A 501 -44.77 8.52 -22.06
N GLY A 502 -44.79 9.28 -23.15
CA GLY A 502 -45.17 10.67 -23.10
C GLY A 502 -45.10 11.37 -24.44
N GLU A 503 -45.53 12.63 -24.45
CA GLU A 503 -45.42 13.51 -25.60
C GLU A 503 -44.08 14.27 -25.54
N VAL A 504 -43.37 14.33 -26.67
CA VAL A 504 -42.10 15.02 -26.78
C VAL A 504 -42.30 16.53 -26.65
N ALA A 505 -41.70 17.11 -25.63
CA ALA A 505 -41.72 18.54 -25.36
C ALA A 505 -40.68 19.30 -26.18
N ARG A 506 -39.48 18.71 -26.32
CA ARG A 506 -38.33 19.27 -27.04
C ARG A 506 -37.47 18.16 -27.60
N VAL A 507 -36.85 18.42 -28.74
CA VAL A 507 -35.90 17.50 -29.37
C VAL A 507 -34.67 18.26 -29.85
N LEU A 508 -33.50 17.64 -29.71
CA LEU A 508 -32.23 18.11 -30.21
C LEU A 508 -31.54 16.94 -30.91
N VAL A 509 -31.18 17.13 -32.17
CA VAL A 509 -30.37 16.16 -32.91
C VAL A 509 -28.97 16.74 -33.05
N THR A 510 -27.99 16.06 -32.46
CA THR A 510 -26.58 16.44 -32.53
C THR A 510 -25.84 15.45 -33.40
N THR A 511 -24.94 15.95 -34.25
CA THR A 511 -24.02 15.09 -35.02
C THR A 511 -22.67 15.10 -34.35
N GLN A 512 -22.17 13.95 -33.94
CA GLN A 512 -20.78 13.74 -33.52
C GLN A 512 -20.16 12.68 -34.44
N ASP A 513 -19.11 13.10 -35.14
CA ASP A 513 -18.42 12.37 -36.20
C ASP A 513 -19.36 11.78 -37.27
N LYS A 514 -19.71 10.48 -37.12
CA LYS A 514 -20.52 9.69 -38.06
C LYS A 514 -21.81 9.15 -37.45
N SER A 515 -22.14 9.50 -36.21
CA SER A 515 -23.37 9.08 -35.53
C SER A 515 -24.24 10.29 -35.20
N GLN A 516 -25.55 10.10 -35.24
CA GLN A 516 -26.51 11.12 -34.82
C GLN A 516 -27.07 10.71 -33.46
N ILE A 517 -26.97 11.63 -32.50
CA ILE A 517 -27.53 11.46 -31.17
C ILE A 517 -28.78 12.32 -31.10
N VAL A 518 -29.87 11.71 -30.65
CA VAL A 518 -31.14 12.38 -30.45
C VAL A 518 -31.36 12.51 -28.94
N GLN A 519 -31.46 13.74 -28.49
CA GLN A 519 -31.78 14.10 -27.12
C GLN A 519 -33.15 14.72 -27.06
N PHE A 520 -34.00 14.31 -26.13
CA PHE A 520 -35.35 14.84 -26.03
C PHE A 520 -35.86 14.88 -24.58
N LEU A 521 -36.90 15.68 -24.39
CA LEU A 521 -37.64 15.84 -23.13
C LEU A 521 -39.09 15.41 -23.36
N LEU A 522 -39.70 14.80 -22.34
CA LEU A 522 -41.14 14.53 -22.33
C LEU A 522 -41.89 15.64 -21.58
N ASN A 523 -43.14 15.89 -21.94
CA ASN A 523 -43.99 16.87 -21.26
C ASN A 523 -44.15 16.52 -19.77
N GLY A 524 -43.76 17.45 -18.89
CA GLY A 524 -43.84 17.27 -17.44
C GLY A 524 -42.69 16.46 -16.82
N ASP A 525 -41.75 15.98 -17.63
CA ASP A 525 -40.54 15.28 -17.19
C ASP A 525 -39.31 16.17 -17.43
N LYS A 526 -38.37 16.15 -16.50
CA LYS A 526 -37.10 16.88 -16.60
C LYS A 526 -35.93 16.00 -17.04
N THR A 527 -36.18 14.70 -17.18
CA THR A 527 -35.17 13.73 -17.60
C THR A 527 -34.76 13.97 -19.05
N ILE A 528 -33.46 14.09 -19.29
CA ILE A 528 -32.91 14.20 -20.66
C ILE A 528 -32.73 12.78 -21.20
N TYR A 529 -33.61 12.40 -22.11
CA TYR A 529 -33.54 11.10 -22.78
C TYR A 529 -32.59 11.18 -23.97
N THR A 530 -31.64 10.24 -24.06
CA THR A 530 -30.65 10.17 -25.13
C THR A 530 -30.74 8.84 -25.86
N ILE A 531 -30.79 8.87 -27.19
CA ILE A 531 -30.74 7.68 -28.05
C ILE A 531 -29.80 7.89 -29.24
N ASN A 532 -29.06 6.83 -29.60
CA ASN A 532 -28.20 6.83 -30.78
C ASN A 532 -29.01 6.36 -32.00
N SER A 533 -28.93 7.11 -33.10
CA SER A 533 -29.59 6.78 -34.37
C SER A 533 -29.16 5.42 -34.93
N GLY A 534 -27.99 4.91 -34.55
CA GLY A 534 -27.54 3.55 -34.89
C GLY A 534 -28.43 2.45 -34.31
N LYS A 535 -29.01 2.67 -33.12
CA LYS A 535 -29.96 1.74 -32.48
C LYS A 535 -31.38 1.93 -32.96
N ALA A 536 -31.83 3.18 -33.07
CA ALA A 536 -33.16 3.53 -33.55
C ALA A 536 -33.05 4.56 -34.68
N PRO A 537 -32.89 4.14 -35.95
CA PRO A 537 -32.67 5.07 -37.07
C PRO A 537 -33.76 6.10 -37.26
N LEU A 538 -35.01 5.77 -36.91
CA LEU A 538 -36.15 6.67 -37.05
C LEU A 538 -36.20 7.76 -35.96
N SER A 539 -35.42 7.64 -34.89
CA SER A 539 -35.32 8.67 -33.84
C SER A 539 -34.87 10.03 -34.38
N ILE A 540 -34.11 10.06 -35.48
CA ILE A 540 -33.64 11.31 -36.09
C ILE A 540 -34.78 12.18 -36.62
N PHE A 541 -35.96 11.60 -36.81
CA PHE A 541 -37.16 12.28 -37.29
C PHE A 541 -38.11 12.68 -36.17
N LEU A 542 -37.77 12.39 -34.91
CA LEU A 542 -38.55 12.75 -33.74
C LEU A 542 -38.77 14.27 -33.71
N LYS A 543 -39.99 14.70 -33.39
CA LYS A 543 -40.40 16.11 -33.34
C LYS A 543 -41.17 16.41 -32.06
N GLU A 544 -41.22 17.70 -31.72
CA GLU A 544 -42.11 18.21 -30.67
C GLU A 544 -43.56 17.84 -31.01
N GLY A 545 -44.28 17.29 -30.02
CA GLY A 545 -45.65 16.80 -30.16
C GLY A 545 -45.77 15.32 -30.53
N ASP A 546 -44.68 14.63 -30.87
CA ASP A 546 -44.72 13.19 -31.13
C ASP A 546 -44.98 12.42 -29.82
N SER A 547 -45.83 11.41 -29.89
CA SER A 547 -46.10 10.49 -28.78
C SER A 547 -45.12 9.32 -28.85
N VAL A 548 -44.44 9.04 -27.74
CA VAL A 548 -43.43 7.98 -27.68
C VAL A 548 -43.68 7.02 -26.53
N GLN A 549 -43.35 5.74 -26.76
CA GLN A 549 -43.11 4.74 -25.73
C GLN A 549 -41.64 4.36 -25.77
N LEU A 550 -41.00 4.27 -24.62
CA LEU A 550 -39.58 4.02 -24.54
C LEU A 550 -39.22 3.14 -23.34
N GLU A 551 -38.19 2.35 -23.51
CA GLU A 551 -37.49 1.62 -22.44
C GLU A 551 -36.16 2.34 -22.22
N ALA A 552 -35.95 2.87 -21.01
CA ALA A 552 -34.72 3.61 -20.69
C ALA A 552 -34.13 3.20 -19.35
N ASN A 553 -32.81 3.21 -19.30
CA ASN A 553 -32.05 3.19 -18.05
C ASN A 553 -32.01 4.62 -17.49
N ILE A 554 -32.75 4.86 -16.40
CA ILE A 554 -32.82 6.16 -15.74
C ILE A 554 -31.70 6.27 -14.71
N ARG A 555 -30.96 7.39 -14.75
CA ARG A 555 -29.87 7.68 -13.82
C ARG A 555 -30.26 8.81 -12.86
N ASP A 556 -29.72 8.76 -11.64
CA ASP A 556 -30.01 9.74 -10.57
C ASP A 556 -29.55 11.18 -10.88
N ASN A 557 -28.77 11.36 -11.95
CA ASN A 557 -28.32 12.66 -12.44
C ASN A 557 -29.34 13.35 -13.37
N GLY A 558 -30.53 12.76 -13.57
CA GLY A 558 -31.58 13.32 -14.43
C GLY A 558 -31.38 13.06 -15.92
N THR A 559 -30.58 12.05 -16.29
CA THR A 559 -30.48 11.57 -17.67
C THR A 559 -31.05 10.16 -17.79
N GLY A 560 -31.51 9.82 -18.99
CA GLY A 560 -32.01 8.49 -19.34
C GLY A 560 -31.38 8.00 -20.64
N ILE A 561 -30.73 6.84 -20.62
CA ILE A 561 -30.24 6.20 -21.85
C ILE A 561 -31.37 5.33 -22.39
N VAL A 562 -31.87 5.68 -23.57
CA VAL A 562 -33.00 4.97 -24.19
C VAL A 562 -32.46 3.79 -24.99
N GLU A 563 -32.95 2.60 -24.65
CA GLU A 563 -32.62 1.35 -25.33
C GLU A 563 -33.56 1.05 -26.48
N ARG A 564 -34.84 1.30 -26.26
CA ARG A 564 -35.87 1.13 -27.28
C ARG A 564 -36.80 2.33 -27.28
N ILE A 565 -37.17 2.79 -28.47
CA ILE A 565 -38.18 3.82 -28.65
C ILE A 565 -39.14 3.43 -29.76
N GLU A 566 -40.42 3.61 -29.47
CA GLU A 566 -41.51 3.57 -30.43
C GLU A 566 -42.13 4.96 -30.50
N ILE A 567 -42.07 5.58 -31.68
CA ILE A 567 -42.64 6.86 -32.05
C ILE A 567 -43.92 6.60 -32.84
N GLU A 568 -45.05 7.06 -32.30
CA GLU A 568 -46.37 6.87 -32.90
C GLU A 568 -46.40 7.46 -34.33
N GLY A 569 -46.79 6.65 -35.31
CA GLY A 569 -46.86 7.05 -36.73
C GLY A 569 -45.54 6.97 -37.51
N LEU A 570 -44.41 6.67 -36.86
CA LEU A 570 -43.11 6.41 -37.53
C LEU A 570 -42.63 4.97 -37.32
N THR A 571 -42.79 4.43 -36.10
CA THR A 571 -42.47 3.05 -35.75
C THR A 571 -43.76 2.35 -35.35
N GLY A 572 -44.48 1.80 -36.32
CA GLY A 572 -45.70 1.05 -36.06
C GLY A 572 -46.50 0.82 -37.33
N ASN A 573 -46.86 -0.45 -37.55
CA ASN A 573 -48.06 -0.86 -38.26
C ASN A 573 -49.05 -1.39 -37.22
#